data_AF-A0A0F9FHH6-F1
#
_entry.id   AF-A0A0F9FHH6-F1
#
_cell.length_a   1.000
_cell.length_b   1.000
_cell.length_c   1.000
_cell.angle_alpha   90.00
_cell.angle_beta   90.00
_cell.angle_gamma   90.00
#
_symmetry.space_group_name_H-M   'P 1'
#
loop_
_entity.id
_entity.type
_entity.pdbx_description
1 polymer ?
#
loop_
_entity_poly.entity_id
_entity_poly.type
_entity_poly.pdbx_seq_one_letter_code
_entity_poly.pdbx_strand_id
1 'polypeptide(L)'
;KHVFALQVASVDSEQGVAKAWQELNTKAAPLFRDKILTNVETAKINDKMFYRLKLGSYQNFKNAKADCDVFKLYKLDCIVSNYTDKPVKL
;
A
#
# COMPACT_ATOMS: atom_id res chain seq x y z
N LYS A 1 6.04 6.21 -16.89
CA LYS A 1 6.81 5.72 -15.72
C LYS A 1 5.95 5.96 -14.47
N HIS A 2 5.72 4.94 -13.65
CA HIS A 2 4.98 5.11 -12.40
C HIS A 2 5.94 5.67 -11.33
N VAL A 3 5.47 6.65 -10.57
CA VAL A 3 6.30 7.41 -9.62
C VAL A 3 5.74 7.29 -8.21
N PHE A 4 4.42 7.13 -8.05
CA PHE A 4 3.76 7.09 -6.74
C PHE A 4 2.97 5.80 -6.51
N ALA A 5 2.81 5.46 -5.24
CA ALA A 5 2.00 4.36 -4.72
C ALA A 5 1.35 4.78 -3.40
N LEU A 6 0.26 4.13 -3.02
CA LEU A 6 -0.36 4.32 -1.71
C LEU A 6 0.28 3.35 -0.73
N GLN A 7 0.99 3.83 0.28
CA GLN A 7 1.39 2.98 1.40
C GLN A 7 0.26 2.96 2.42
N VAL A 8 -0.28 1.77 2.63
CA VAL A 8 -1.49 1.54 3.46
C VAL A 8 -1.21 0.78 4.74
N ALA A 9 -0.05 0.13 4.84
CA ALA A 9 0.42 -0.47 6.07
C ALA A 9 1.96 -0.49 6.12
N SER A 10 2.52 -0.52 7.33
CA SER A 10 3.93 -0.76 7.58
C SER A 10 4.05 -1.61 8.83
N VAL A 11 4.47 -2.87 8.66
CA VAL A 11 4.57 -3.86 9.73
C VAL A 11 6.01 -4.33 9.87
N ASP A 12 6.35 -5.02 10.95
CA ASP A 12 7.72 -5.50 11.23
C ASP A 12 7.93 -6.98 10.90
N SER A 13 6.95 -7.64 10.28
CA SER A 13 7.04 -9.02 9.83
C SER A 13 6.27 -9.25 8.53
N GLU A 14 6.72 -10.21 7.71
CA GLU A 14 6.06 -10.60 6.47
C GLU A 14 4.65 -11.18 6.72
N GLN A 15 4.48 -11.95 7.80
CA GLN A 15 3.18 -12.46 8.24
C GLN A 15 2.18 -11.33 8.57
N GLY A 16 2.67 -10.22 9.14
CA GLY A 16 1.87 -9.03 9.38
C GLY A 16 1.31 -8.41 8.10
N VAL A 17 2.00 -8.58 6.96
CA VAL A 17 1.54 -8.05 5.67
C VAL A 17 0.31 -8.81 5.20
N ALA A 18 0.32 -10.14 5.30
CA ALA A 18 -0.83 -10.96 4.92
C ALA A 18 -2.07 -10.62 5.76
N LYS A 19 -1.89 -10.41 7.08
CA LYS A 19 -2.98 -9.96 7.96
C LYS A 19 -3.49 -8.57 7.59
N ALA A 20 -2.60 -7.61 7.38
CA ALA A 20 -2.97 -6.25 6.95
C ALA A 20 -3.71 -6.26 5.61
N TRP A 21 -3.28 -7.11 4.67
CA TRP A 21 -3.93 -7.30 3.38
C TRP A 21 -5.35 -7.88 3.51
N GLN A 22 -5.54 -8.88 4.39
CA GLN A 22 -6.85 -9.43 4.68
C GLN A 22 -7.80 -8.38 5.27
N GLU A 23 -7.36 -7.65 6.30
CA GLU A 23 -8.18 -6.61 6.94
C GLU A 23 -8.57 -5.49 5.95
N LEU A 24 -7.64 -5.09 5.10
CA LEU A 24 -7.85 -4.10 4.06
C LEU A 24 -8.83 -4.59 3.00
N ASN A 25 -8.70 -5.84 2.54
CA ASN A 25 -9.66 -6.44 1.63
C ASN A 25 -11.06 -6.54 2.25
N THR A 26 -11.19 -6.87 3.53
CA THR A 26 -12.52 -6.91 4.17
C THR A 26 -13.17 -5.52 4.23
N LYS A 27 -12.40 -4.47 4.54
CA LYS A 27 -12.92 -3.11 4.72
C LYS A 27 -13.15 -2.35 3.41
N ALA A 28 -12.31 -2.61 2.42
CA ALA A 28 -12.28 -1.86 1.17
C ALA A 28 -12.40 -2.76 -0.07
N ALA A 29 -12.87 -4.02 0.05
CA ALA A 29 -13.25 -4.88 -1.08
C ALA A 29 -13.99 -4.16 -2.23
N PRO A 30 -14.91 -3.20 -1.98
CA PRO A 30 -15.56 -2.47 -3.07
C PRO A 30 -14.61 -1.58 -3.88
N LEU A 31 -13.51 -1.10 -3.30
CA LEU A 31 -12.50 -0.24 -3.93
C LEU A 31 -11.49 -1.04 -4.76
N PHE A 32 -11.33 -2.33 -4.50
CA PHE A 32 -10.34 -3.22 -5.14
C PHE A 32 -10.91 -4.06 -6.29
N ARG A 33 -12.10 -3.74 -6.80
CA ARG A 33 -12.78 -4.57 -7.83
C ARG A 33 -12.00 -4.69 -9.12
N ASP A 34 -11.15 -3.70 -9.43
CA ASP A 34 -10.15 -3.82 -10.49
C ASP A 34 -8.76 -4.00 -9.88
N LYS A 35 -7.92 -4.79 -10.57
CA LYS A 35 -6.57 -5.22 -10.16
C LYS A 35 -5.67 -4.03 -9.77
N ILE A 36 -5.80 -3.57 -8.54
CA ILE A 36 -4.87 -2.63 -7.93
C ILE A 36 -3.56 -3.38 -7.75
N LEU A 37 -2.52 -2.92 -8.45
CA LEU A 37 -1.18 -3.47 -8.31
C LEU A 37 -0.78 -3.39 -6.84
N THR A 38 -0.51 -4.54 -6.25
CA THR A 38 -0.14 -4.66 -4.84
C THR A 38 1.32 -5.09 -4.79
N ASN A 39 2.11 -4.35 -4.02
CA ASN A 39 3.53 -4.61 -3.83
C ASN A 39 3.92 -4.42 -2.37
N VAL A 40 4.96 -5.13 -1.95
CA VAL A 40 5.54 -4.96 -0.61
C VAL A 40 6.95 -4.42 -0.78
N GLU A 41 7.24 -3.31 -0.12
CA GLU A 41 8.59 -2.77 -0.02
C GLU A 41 9.19 -3.14 1.32
N THR A 42 10.39 -3.72 1.32
CA THR A 42 11.17 -3.90 2.54
C THR A 42 12.05 -2.68 2.79
N ALA A 43 11.98 -2.12 4.00
CA ALA A 43 12.75 -0.95 4.40
C ALA A 43 13.45 -1.22 5.74
N LYS A 44 14.77 -1.01 5.79
CA LYS A 44 15.55 -1.06 7.04
C LYS A 44 15.62 0.35 7.64
N ILE A 45 15.10 0.54 8.84
CA ILE A 45 15.09 1.82 9.56
C ILE A 45 15.63 1.57 10.97
N ASN A 46 16.72 2.24 11.35
CA ASN A 46 17.35 2.11 12.68
C ASN A 46 17.55 0.63 13.08
N ASP A 47 18.13 -0.16 12.17
CA ASP A 47 18.36 -1.60 12.30
C ASP A 47 17.12 -2.51 12.43
N LYS A 48 15.91 -1.95 12.38
CA LYS A 48 14.67 -2.72 12.30
C LYS A 48 14.19 -2.83 10.85
N MET A 49 13.81 -4.04 10.46
CA MET A 49 13.20 -4.32 9.16
C MET A 49 11.70 -4.04 9.21
N PHE A 50 11.20 -3.34 8.20
CA PHE A 50 9.78 -3.08 8.00
C PHE A 50 9.34 -3.54 6.62
N TYR A 51 8.10 -4.00 6.55
CA TYR A 51 7.42 -4.45 5.35
C TYR A 51 6.25 -3.50 5.10
N ARG A 52 6.37 -2.70 4.04
CA ARG A 52 5.41 -1.67 3.67
C ARG A 52 4.50 -2.19 2.57
N LEU A 53 3.22 -2.33 2.88
CA LEU A 53 2.21 -2.71 1.90
C LEU A 53 1.85 -1.48 1.05
N LYS A 54 2.06 -1.60 -0.25
CA LYS A 54 1.83 -0.54 -1.23
C LYS A 54 0.82 -0.97 -2.28
N LEU A 55 -0.01 -0.01 -2.70
CA LEU A 55 -1.12 -0.21 -3.61
C LEU A 55 -1.10 0.81 -4.75
N GLY A 56 -1.45 0.33 -5.93
CA GLY A 56 -1.58 1.12 -7.15
C GLY A 56 -0.24 1.58 -7.72
N SER A 57 -0.31 2.12 -8.92
CA SER A 57 0.86 2.64 -9.64
C SER A 57 0.48 3.94 -10.34
N TYR A 58 0.88 5.06 -9.76
CA TYR A 58 0.42 6.38 -10.18
C TYR A 58 1.53 7.16 -10.87
N GLN A 59 1.19 7.86 -11.93
CA GLN A 59 2.10 8.82 -12.57
C GLN A 59 1.99 10.21 -11.94
N ASN A 60 0.82 10.56 -11.42
CA ASN A 60 0.52 11.88 -10.86
C ASN A 60 0.20 11.79 -9.37
N PHE A 61 0.86 12.63 -8.56
CA PHE A 61 0.62 12.75 -7.12
C PHE A 61 -0.84 13.08 -6.79
N LYS A 62 -1.48 13.96 -7.57
CA LYS A 62 -2.88 14.38 -7.34
C LYS A 62 -3.84 13.19 -7.37
N ASN A 63 -3.64 12.25 -8.30
CA ASN A 63 -4.48 11.06 -8.42
C ASN A 63 -4.23 10.09 -7.26
N ALA A 64 -2.95 9.87 -6.90
CA ALA A 64 -2.61 9.07 -5.73
C ALA A 64 -3.22 9.68 -4.44
N LYS A 65 -3.17 11.00 -4.30
CA LYS A 65 -3.72 11.70 -3.13
C LYS A 65 -5.24 11.56 -3.05
N ALA A 66 -5.95 11.70 -4.18
CA ALA A 66 -7.39 11.53 -4.24
C ALA A 66 -7.81 10.13 -3.80
N ASP A 67 -7.17 9.08 -4.34
CA ASP A 67 -7.46 7.70 -3.93
C ASP A 67 -7.11 7.48 -2.44
N CYS A 68 -5.98 8.01 -1.99
CA CYS A 68 -5.59 7.95 -0.57
C CYS A 68 -6.62 8.60 0.36
N ASP A 69 -7.25 9.69 -0.07
CA ASP A 69 -8.31 10.35 0.69
C ASP A 69 -9.58 9.51 0.74
N VAL A 70 -9.92 8.79 -0.34
CA VAL A 70 -10.99 7.79 -0.31
C VAL A 70 -10.68 6.71 0.74
N PHE A 71 -9.47 6.17 0.80
CA PHE A 71 -9.09 5.17 1.82
C PHE A 71 -9.32 5.68 3.24
N LYS A 72 -8.97 6.95 3.50
CA LYS A 72 -9.20 7.58 4.80
C LYS A 72 -10.68 7.69 5.16
N LEU A 73 -11.57 7.88 4.19
CA LEU A 73 -13.03 7.85 4.42
C LEU A 73 -13.50 6.47 4.91
N TYR A 74 -12.84 5.40 4.47
CA TYR A 74 -13.07 4.02 4.96
C TYR A 74 -12.30 3.70 6.25
N LYS A 75 -11.72 4.71 6.92
CA LYS A 75 -10.89 4.56 8.13
C LYS A 75 -9.69 3.64 7.93
N LEU A 76 -9.15 3.63 6.72
CA LEU A 76 -7.89 2.96 6.41
C LEU A 76 -6.77 3.99 6.39
N ASP A 77 -5.66 3.63 7.04
CA ASP A 77 -4.45 4.46 6.99
C ASP A 77 -3.90 4.47 5.57
N CYS A 78 -3.53 5.66 5.09
CA CYS A 78 -2.92 5.82 3.79
C CYS A 78 -2.00 7.05 3.75
N ILE A 79 -0.82 6.86 3.15
CA ILE A 79 0.08 7.93 2.73
C ILE A 79 0.50 7.73 1.27
N VAL A 80 0.70 8.82 0.54
CA VAL A 80 1.31 8.75 -0.80
C VAL A 80 2.81 8.59 -0.63
N SER A 81 3.37 7.58 -1.26
CA SER A 81 4.79 7.23 -1.22
C SER A 81 5.31 6.97 -2.63
N ASN A 82 6.62 6.77 -2.78
CA ASN A 82 7.19 6.42 -4.08
C ASN A 82 6.78 4.99 -4.49
N TYR A 83 6.56 4.80 -5.79
CA TYR A 83 6.36 3.49 -6.39
C TYR A 83 7.65 2.67 -6.32
N THR A 84 7.54 1.37 -6.03
CA THR A 84 8.68 0.45 -5.92
C THR A 84 8.49 -0.70 -6.90
N ASP A 85 9.38 -0.81 -7.89
CA ASP A 85 9.35 -1.83 -8.97
C ASP A 85 9.71 -3.25 -8.49
N LYS A 86 9.85 -3.48 -7.17
CA LYS A 86 10.13 -4.79 -6.57
C LYS A 86 8.87 -5.36 -5.91
N PRO A 87 7.91 -5.94 -6.65
CA PRO A 87 6.78 -6.61 -6.06
C PRO A 87 7.25 -7.87 -5.34
N VAL A 88 7.05 -7.97 -4.02
CA VAL A 88 7.03 -9.27 -3.33
C VAL A 88 5.69 -9.92 -3.67
N LYS A 89 5.73 -11.17 -4.17
CA LYS A 89 4.51 -11.97 -4.34
C LYS A 89 4.03 -12.39 -2.95
N LEU A 90 2.88 -11.88 -2.54
CA LEU A 90 2.12 -12.38 -1.39
C LEU A 90 1.43 -13.70 -1.75
#